data_AF-A0A7S2UXX9-F1
#
_entry.id   AF-A0A7S2UXX9-F1
#
_cell.length_a   1.000
_cell.length_b   1.000
_cell.length_c   1.000
_cell.angle_alpha   90.00
_cell.angle_beta   90.00
_cell.angle_gamma   90.00
#
_symmetry.space_group_name_H-M   'P 1'
#
loop_
_entity.id
_entity.type
_entity.pdbx_description
1 polymer ?
#
loop_
_entity_poly.entity_id
_entity_poly.type
_entity_poly.pdbx_seq_one_letter_code
_entity_poly.pdbx_strand_id
1 'polypeptide(L)'
;SATQSCRHAINTGHWVAAPCGTLKAEAYCISSKWQWLDVPDNCDLKHLSTADMGRLLNGKNVVVVGDSLARKTYQAILRLLGEANATDIPNSPELRHKDQHWKSANGVQQVHFLWAPYIQDLTHRLQALHGGGDTGGSAVS
;
A
#
# COMPACT_ATOMS: atom_id res chain seq x y z
N SER A 1 9.94 -10.57 15.31
CA SER A 1 9.02 -9.54 15.82
C SER A 1 9.79 -8.26 16.09
N ALA A 2 9.26 -7.10 15.70
CA ALA A 2 9.88 -5.82 16.05
C ALA A 2 9.96 -5.68 17.58
N THR A 3 11.09 -5.24 18.13
CA THR A 3 11.25 -5.02 19.57
C THR A 3 10.40 -3.83 20.03
N GLN A 4 10.17 -3.70 21.34
CA GLN A 4 9.45 -2.55 21.90
C GLN A 4 10.13 -1.22 21.58
N SER A 5 11.47 -1.19 21.57
CA SER A 5 12.25 -0.01 21.17
C SER A 5 12.01 0.37 19.71
N CYS A 6 11.96 -0.60 18.79
CA CYS A 6 11.65 -0.34 17.39
C CYS A 6 10.24 0.19 17.17
N ARG A 7 9.25 -0.36 17.88
CA ARG A 7 7.88 0.16 17.80
C ARG A 7 7.80 1.59 18.31
N HIS A 8 8.49 1.92 19.41
CA HIS A 8 8.52 3.28 19.92
C HIS A 8 9.11 4.24 18.88
N ALA A 9 10.30 3.93 18.36
CA ALA A 9 10.98 4.73 17.34
C ALA A 9 10.15 4.98 16.07
N ILE A 10 9.43 3.96 15.57
CA ILE A 10 8.56 4.11 14.40
C ILE A 10 7.39 5.10 14.69
N ASN A 11 6.88 5.12 15.92
CA ASN A 11 5.73 5.95 16.27
C ASN A 11 6.10 7.35 16.78
N THR A 12 7.34 7.57 17.21
CA THR A 12 7.79 8.85 17.80
C THR A 12 8.90 9.55 17.02
N GLY A 13 9.38 8.93 15.93
CA GLY A 13 10.40 9.52 15.06
C GLY A 13 9.93 10.78 14.33
N HIS A 14 10.80 11.30 13.48
CA HIS A 14 10.51 12.51 12.72
C HIS A 14 11.08 12.43 11.30
N TRP A 15 10.49 13.22 10.40
CA TRP A 15 10.98 13.36 9.04
C TRP A 15 12.21 14.27 9.01
N VAL A 16 13.29 13.78 8.43
CA VAL A 16 14.49 14.58 8.13
C VAL A 16 14.70 14.67 6.63
N ALA A 17 15.23 15.81 6.20
CA ALA A 17 15.71 15.96 4.84
C ALA A 17 17.07 15.25 4.71
N ALA A 18 17.12 14.19 3.91
CA ALA A 18 18.33 13.51 3.53
C ALA A 18 18.89 14.11 2.24
N PRO A 19 20.21 14.41 2.18
CA PRO A 19 20.84 14.88 0.97
C PRO A 19 20.76 13.80 -0.12
N CYS A 20 20.52 14.23 -1.35
CA CYS A 20 20.62 13.37 -2.51
C CYS A 20 22.07 12.88 -2.64
N GLY A 21 22.32 11.57 -2.44
CA GLY A 21 23.65 10.99 -2.63
C GLY A 21 24.18 11.12 -4.06
N THR A 22 25.49 10.98 -4.26
CA THR A 22 26.22 11.11 -5.53
C THR A 22 26.05 9.90 -6.48
N LEU A 23 24.84 9.34 -6.62
CA LEU A 23 24.59 8.23 -7.53
C LEU A 23 24.05 8.75 -8.88
N LYS A 24 24.78 8.40 -9.95
CA LYS A 24 24.66 8.78 -11.38
C LYS A 24 23.35 8.38 -12.09
N ALA A 25 22.19 8.57 -11.46
CA ALA A 25 20.89 8.41 -12.10
C ALA A 25 20.08 9.70 -11.93
N GLU A 26 20.25 10.59 -12.90
CA GLU A 26 19.83 12.01 -12.89
C GLU A 26 18.31 12.25 -12.97
N ALA A 27 17.46 11.24 -12.86
CA ALA A 27 16.01 11.43 -13.02
C ALA A 27 15.23 11.71 -11.70
N TYR A 28 15.83 11.54 -10.52
CA TYR A 28 15.12 11.63 -9.23
C TYR A 28 15.64 12.67 -8.23
N CYS A 29 16.69 13.44 -8.56
CA CYS A 29 17.36 14.36 -7.60
C CYS A 29 16.97 15.84 -7.77
N ILE A 30 15.68 16.15 -7.89
CA ILE A 30 15.20 17.54 -8.01
C ILE A 30 14.73 18.11 -6.66
N SER A 31 14.55 17.28 -5.63
CA SER A 31 14.13 17.70 -4.29
C SER A 31 14.76 16.86 -3.17
N SER A 32 14.82 17.43 -1.97
CA SER A 32 15.25 16.72 -0.75
C SER A 32 14.49 15.41 -0.58
N LYS A 33 15.19 14.31 -0.32
CA LYS A 33 14.55 13.05 0.04
C LYS A 33 14.18 13.12 1.51
N TRP A 34 12.91 12.88 1.84
CA TRP A 34 12.49 12.78 3.24
C TRP A 34 12.70 11.35 3.73
N GLN A 35 13.37 11.21 4.87
CA GLN A 35 13.59 9.92 5.53
C GLN A 35 13.00 9.99 6.93
N TRP A 36 12.42 8.88 7.38
CA TRP A 36 11.99 8.73 8.77
C TRP A 36 13.21 8.36 9.61
N LEU A 37 13.77 9.32 10.36
CA LEU A 37 14.96 9.12 11.20
C LEU A 37 14.55 8.72 12.63
N ASP A 38 15.53 8.28 13.43
CA ASP A 38 15.45 7.79 14.82
C ASP A 38 15.09 6.32 14.99
N VAL A 39 15.16 5.54 13.92
CA VAL A 39 14.99 4.09 13.99
C VAL A 39 16.35 3.45 14.27
N PRO A 40 16.56 2.82 15.44
CA PRO A 40 17.83 2.17 15.77
C PRO A 40 18.30 1.20 14.68
N ASP A 41 19.61 1.08 14.45
CA ASP A 41 20.19 0.18 13.42
C ASP A 41 19.76 -1.29 13.60
N ASN A 42 19.40 -1.68 14.82
CA ASN A 42 18.89 -3.03 15.13
C ASN A 42 17.38 -3.20 14.86
N CYS A 43 16.72 -2.18 14.31
CA CYS A 43 15.35 -2.28 13.83
C CYS A 43 15.36 -2.63 12.35
N ASP A 44 14.68 -3.73 11.99
CA ASP A 44 14.50 -4.17 10.61
C ASP A 44 13.56 -3.25 9.79
N LEU A 45 13.64 -1.93 9.96
CA LEU A 45 12.96 -0.98 9.08
C LEU A 45 13.81 -0.80 7.82
N LYS A 46 13.52 -1.62 6.82
CA LYS A 46 14.26 -1.65 5.57
C LYS A 46 13.48 -0.90 4.50
N HIS A 47 14.19 -0.12 3.69
CA HIS A 47 13.64 0.33 2.43
C HIS A 47 13.43 -0.89 1.53
N LEU A 48 12.19 -1.11 1.08
CA LEU A 48 11.87 -2.21 0.18
C LEU A 48 12.09 -1.77 -1.27
N SER A 49 12.94 -2.49 -2.01
CA SER A 49 12.98 -2.35 -3.46
C SER A 49 11.72 -2.97 -4.08
N THR A 50 11.45 -2.67 -5.36
CA THR A 50 10.33 -3.30 -6.08
C THR A 50 10.44 -4.83 -6.11
N ALA A 51 11.67 -5.35 -6.24
CA ALA A 51 11.91 -6.79 -6.18
C ALA A 51 11.63 -7.36 -4.77
N ASP A 52 11.97 -6.64 -3.70
CA ASP A 52 11.65 -7.06 -2.34
C ASP A 52 10.15 -7.09 -2.09
N MET A 53 9.43 -6.05 -2.54
CA MET A 53 7.98 -5.97 -2.41
C MET A 53 7.27 -7.08 -3.20
N GLY A 54 7.70 -7.32 -4.44
CA GLY A 54 7.16 -8.38 -5.28
C GLY A 54 7.37 -9.77 -4.66
N ARG A 55 8.53 -10.02 -4.05
CA ARG A 55 8.78 -11.27 -3.30
C ARG A 55 7.93 -11.36 -2.04
N LEU A 56 7.83 -10.27 -1.27
CA LEU A 56 7.07 -10.22 -0.02
C LEU A 56 5.58 -10.50 -0.24
N LEU A 57 5.02 -9.97 -1.33
CA LEU A 57 3.60 -10.13 -1.68
C LEU A 57 3.30 -11.31 -2.60
N ASN A 58 4.31 -12.09 -2.99
CA ASN A 58 4.11 -13.20 -3.90
C ASN A 58 3.14 -14.24 -3.33
N GLY A 59 2.07 -14.54 -4.09
CA GLY A 59 1.01 -15.47 -3.67
C GLY A 59 0.13 -14.94 -2.55
N LYS A 60 0.20 -13.64 -2.22
CA LYS A 60 -0.65 -12.99 -1.22
C LYS A 60 -1.70 -12.12 -1.89
N ASN A 61 -2.88 -12.10 -1.28
CA ASN A 61 -3.92 -11.12 -1.56
C ASN A 61 -3.87 -10.05 -0.47
N VAL A 62 -3.53 -8.82 -0.85
CA VAL A 62 -3.54 -7.68 0.05
C VAL A 62 -4.83 -6.91 -0.15
N VAL A 63 -5.53 -6.58 0.93
CA VAL A 63 -6.74 -5.76 0.88
C VAL A 63 -6.57 -4.56 1.79
N VAL A 64 -6.77 -3.36 1.23
CA VAL A 64 -6.82 -2.10 1.95
C VAL A 64 -8.27 -1.64 1.97
N VAL A 65 -8.83 -1.39 3.15
CA VAL A 65 -10.24 -1.00 3.29
C VAL A 65 -10.31 0.35 3.98
N GLY A 66 -11.07 1.29 3.42
CA GLY A 66 -11.28 2.59 4.05
C GLY A 66 -11.70 3.69 3.09
N ASP A 67 -11.25 4.90 3.40
CA ASP A 67 -11.59 6.13 2.71
C ASP A 67 -10.49 6.59 1.72
N SER A 68 -10.50 7.90 1.43
CA SER A 68 -9.49 8.53 0.57
C SER A 68 -8.05 8.46 1.10
N LEU A 69 -7.83 8.36 2.42
CA LEU A 69 -6.51 8.20 3.03
C LEU A 69 -6.05 6.74 2.92
N ALA A 70 -6.94 5.79 3.18
CA ALA A 70 -6.65 4.37 2.95
C ALA A 70 -6.31 4.11 1.47
N ARG A 71 -7.00 4.79 0.54
CA ARG A 71 -6.67 4.74 -0.89
C ARG A 71 -5.24 5.19 -1.21
N LYS A 72 -4.71 6.21 -0.51
CA LYS A 72 -3.29 6.62 -0.69
C LYS A 72 -2.32 5.51 -0.28
N THR A 73 -2.67 4.72 0.74
CA THR A 73 -1.87 3.55 1.16
C THR A 73 -1.88 2.47 0.07
N TYR A 74 -3.05 2.17 -0.51
CA TYR A 74 -3.17 1.28 -1.67
C TYR A 74 -2.27 1.74 -2.83
N GLN A 75 -2.35 3.02 -3.20
CA GLN A 75 -1.52 3.59 -4.28
C GLN A 75 -0.02 3.53 -3.96
N ALA A 76 0.37 3.73 -2.71
CA ALA A 76 1.77 3.59 -2.29
C ALA A 76 2.28 2.14 -2.44
N ILE A 77 1.46 1.15 -2.09
CA ILE A 77 1.78 -0.27 -2.30
C ILE A 77 1.97 -0.57 -3.79
N LEU A 78 1.07 -0.09 -4.65
CA LEU A 78 1.20 -0.29 -6.10
C LEU A 78 2.49 0.34 -6.66
N ARG A 79 2.86 1.54 -6.20
CA ARG A 79 4.13 2.15 -6.60
C ARG A 79 5.34 1.33 -6.17
N LEU A 80 5.31 0.78 -4.96
CA LEU A 80 6.37 -0.13 -4.51
C LEU A 80 6.45 -1.37 -5.39
N LEU A 81 5.33 -1.85 -5.94
CA LEU A 81 5.26 -2.94 -6.91
C LEU A 81 5.65 -2.54 -8.35
N GLY A 82 6.00 -1.27 -8.60
CA GLY A 82 6.48 -0.78 -9.89
C GLY A 82 5.41 -0.09 -10.75
N GLU A 83 4.20 0.12 -10.24
CA GLU A 83 3.13 0.81 -10.96
C GLU A 83 3.31 2.34 -10.90
N ALA A 84 4.02 2.89 -11.90
CA ALA A 84 4.36 4.32 -11.95
C ALA A 84 3.13 5.25 -11.91
N ASN A 85 2.03 4.82 -12.54
CA ASN A 85 0.80 5.61 -12.68
C ASN A 85 -0.23 5.32 -11.58
N ALA A 86 0.15 4.70 -10.47
CA ALA A 86 -0.80 4.30 -9.43
C ALA A 86 -1.57 5.48 -8.80
N THR A 87 -1.03 6.71 -8.81
CA THR A 87 -1.79 7.90 -8.37
C THR A 87 -2.85 8.37 -9.33
N ASP A 88 -2.75 7.97 -10.59
CA ASP A 88 -3.68 8.37 -11.62
C ASP A 88 -4.94 7.51 -11.57
N ILE A 89 -4.94 6.49 -10.71
CA ILE A 89 -6.03 5.54 -10.46
C ILE A 89 -6.97 6.07 -9.36
N PRO A 90 -8.24 6.27 -9.71
CA PRO A 90 -8.73 7.34 -10.55
C PRO A 90 -8.99 8.61 -9.71
N ASN A 91 -8.61 9.77 -10.26
CA ASN A 91 -8.93 11.08 -9.66
C ASN A 91 -10.29 11.63 -10.11
N SER A 92 -11.02 10.93 -10.98
CA SER A 92 -12.37 11.36 -11.38
C SER A 92 -13.34 11.24 -10.20
N PRO A 93 -14.27 12.20 -10.03
CA PRO A 93 -15.22 12.20 -8.91
C PRO A 93 -16.05 10.92 -8.78
N GLU A 94 -16.33 10.26 -9.90
CA GLU A 94 -17.21 9.09 -10.01
C GLU A 94 -16.50 7.79 -9.66
N LEU A 95 -15.18 7.75 -9.82
CA LEU A 95 -14.39 6.53 -9.67
C LEU A 95 -13.57 6.53 -8.37
N ARG A 96 -13.27 7.71 -7.79
CA ARG A 96 -12.47 7.84 -6.56
C ARG A 96 -13.12 7.24 -5.31
N HIS A 97 -14.42 6.97 -5.35
CA HIS A 97 -15.22 6.37 -4.27
C HIS A 97 -15.69 4.94 -4.59
N LYS A 98 -14.99 4.25 -5.50
CA LYS A 98 -15.29 2.87 -5.89
C LYS A 98 -14.18 1.93 -5.46
N ASP A 99 -14.54 0.66 -5.34
CA ASP A 99 -13.61 -0.44 -5.14
C ASP A 99 -12.64 -0.52 -6.33
N GLN A 100 -11.38 -0.79 -6.06
CA GLN A 100 -10.30 -0.88 -7.04
C GLN A 100 -9.55 -2.17 -6.85
N HIS A 101 -9.07 -2.73 -7.95
CA HIS A 101 -8.30 -3.96 -7.94
C HIS A 101 -7.10 -3.78 -8.87
N TRP A 102 -5.97 -4.32 -8.44
CA TRP A 102 -4.79 -4.45 -9.24
C TRP A 102 -4.30 -5.90 -9.16
N LYS A 103 -3.80 -6.40 -10.29
CA LYS A 103 -3.19 -7.73 -10.39
C LYS A 103 -1.89 -7.59 -11.14
N SER A 104 -0.87 -8.32 -10.70
CA SER A 104 0.37 -8.46 -11.45
C SER A 104 0.10 -9.10 -12.83
N ALA A 105 1.01 -8.88 -13.78
CA ALA A 105 0.88 -9.45 -15.13
C ALA A 105 0.72 -10.99 -15.15
N ASN A 106 1.29 -11.69 -14.17
CA ASN A 106 1.16 -13.14 -14.01
C ASN A 106 -0.03 -13.56 -13.12
N GLY A 107 -0.81 -12.61 -12.60
CA GLY A 107 -2.00 -12.84 -11.76
C GLY A 107 -1.73 -13.36 -10.34
N VAL A 108 -0.47 -13.62 -9.98
CA VAL A 108 -0.07 -14.25 -8.70
C VAL A 108 -0.15 -13.27 -7.53
N GLN A 109 0.00 -11.98 -7.79
CA GLN A 109 -0.05 -10.93 -6.76
C GLN A 109 -1.26 -10.06 -7.02
N GLN A 110 -2.05 -9.82 -5.97
CA GLN A 110 -3.25 -9.00 -6.06
C GLN A 110 -3.29 -8.03 -4.89
N VAL A 111 -3.66 -6.79 -5.21
CA VAL A 111 -3.88 -5.75 -4.22
C VAL A 111 -5.25 -5.14 -4.51
N HIS A 112 -6.09 -5.08 -3.50
CA HIS A 112 -7.45 -4.56 -3.58
C HIS A 112 -7.60 -3.35 -2.68
N PHE A 113 -8.38 -2.37 -3.13
CA PHE A 113 -8.88 -1.29 -2.32
C PHE A 113 -10.40 -1.37 -2.27
N LEU A 114 -10.98 -1.42 -1.07
CA LEU A 114 -12.43 -1.39 -0.87
C LEU A 114 -12.83 -0.06 -0.25
N TRP A 115 -13.77 0.63 -0.90
CA TRP A 115 -14.30 1.90 -0.42
C TRP A 115 -15.30 1.67 0.71
N ALA A 116 -14.87 2.00 1.93
CA ALA A 116 -15.67 1.95 3.16
C ALA A 116 -15.26 3.10 4.06
N PRO A 117 -15.76 4.33 3.80
CA PRO A 117 -15.31 5.51 4.51
C PRO A 117 -15.76 5.52 5.98
N TYR A 118 -16.73 4.68 6.34
CA TYR A 118 -17.22 4.55 7.70
C TYR A 118 -16.83 3.19 8.30
N ILE A 119 -16.41 3.21 9.56
CA ILE A 119 -15.98 2.01 10.31
C ILE A 119 -17.11 0.97 10.38
N GLN A 120 -18.37 1.41 10.39
CA GLN A 120 -19.55 0.54 10.46
C GLN A 120 -19.63 -0.45 9.29
N ASP A 121 -19.09 -0.07 8.12
CA ASP A 121 -19.14 -0.90 6.91
C ASP A 121 -18.05 -1.98 6.88
N LEU A 122 -17.03 -1.88 7.75
CA LEU A 122 -15.83 -2.73 7.69
C LEU A 122 -16.15 -4.20 7.98
N THR A 123 -16.97 -4.48 9.01
CA THR A 123 -17.30 -5.86 9.41
C THR A 123 -17.96 -6.62 8.27
N HIS A 124 -18.94 -6.02 7.61
CA HIS A 124 -19.66 -6.64 6.50
C HIS A 124 -18.75 -6.89 5.30
N ARG A 125 -17.86 -5.93 4.98
CA ARG A 125 -16.88 -6.10 3.90
C ARG A 125 -15.85 -7.19 4.19
N LEU A 126 -15.36 -7.29 5.42
CA LEU A 126 -14.44 -8.35 5.82
C LEU A 126 -15.10 -9.73 5.77
N GLN A 127 -16.36 -9.83 6.18
CA GLN A 127 -17.13 -11.08 6.07
C GLN A 127 -17.31 -11.51 4.62
N ALA A 128 -17.64 -10.59 3.71
CA ALA A 128 -17.76 -10.89 2.27
C ALA A 128 -16.44 -11.43 1.67
N LEU A 129 -15.29 -10.92 2.12
CA LEU A 129 -13.97 -11.40 1.69
C LEU A 129 -13.64 -12.81 2.20
N HIS A 130 -14.09 -13.18 3.40
CA HIS A 130 -13.86 -14.51 3.98
C HIS A 130 -14.90 -15.55 3.52
N GLY A 131 -16.12 -15.10 3.23
CA GLY A 131 -17.25 -15.94 2.82
C GLY A 131 -17.31 -16.24 1.32
N GLY A 132 -16.52 -15.55 0.49
CA GLY A 132 -16.51 -15.68 -0.97
C GLY A 132 -15.90 -16.98 -1.53
N GLY A 133 -15.90 -18.07 -0.73
CA GLY A 133 -15.55 -19.41 -1.18
C GLY A 133 -16.73 -20.20 -1.75
N ASP A 134 -17.97 -19.73 -1.60
CA ASP A 134 -19.12 -20.42 -2.19
C ASP A 134 -20.32 -19.48 -2.32
N THR A 135 -20.67 -19.12 -3.57
CA THR A 135 -22.04 -19.04 -4.08
C THR A 135 -21.99 -18.65 -5.54
N GLY A 136 -22.19 -19.63 -6.42
CA GLY A 136 -22.75 -19.36 -7.73
C GLY A 136 -24.15 -18.75 -7.60
N GLY A 137 -24.48 -17.84 -8.52
CA GLY A 137 -25.85 -17.45 -8.87
C GLY A 137 -26.62 -16.65 -7.82
N SER A 138 -26.82 -15.36 -8.09
CA SER A 138 -28.08 -14.92 -8.69
C SER A 138 -28.00 -13.43 -9.02
N ALA A 139 -28.19 -13.12 -10.30
CA ALA A 139 -28.76 -11.84 -10.69
C ALA A 139 -30.15 -11.73 -10.07
N VAL A 140 -30.50 -10.57 -9.53
CA VAL A 140 -31.90 -10.13 -9.42
C VAL A 140 -31.95 -8.63 -9.69
N SER A 141 -32.60 -8.34 -10.82
CA SER A 141 -33.43 -7.20 -11.23
C SER A 141 -33.06 -5.78 -10.81
#